data_AF-A0A940SEQ6-F1
#
_entry.id   AF-A0A940SEQ6-F1
#
_cell.length_a   1.000
_cell.length_b   1.000
_cell.length_c   1.000
_cell.angle_alpha   90.00
_cell.angle_beta   90.00
_cell.angle_gamma   90.00
#
_symmetry.space_group_name_H-M   'P 1'
#
loop_
_entity.id
_entity.type
_entity.pdbx_description
1 polymer ?
#
loop_
_entity_poly.entity_id
_entity_poly.type
_entity_poly.pdbx_seq_one_letter_code
_entity_poly.pdbx_strand_id
1 'polypeptide(L)' 'MTIPMLTTHRGYRLQASAEIGEDGLHAADLIIEKPGLPPRAFNALDYFYDGEQALKYATAWGRIWVDMKG' A
#
# COMPACT_ATOMS: atom_id res chain seq x y z
N MET A 1 12.46 8.69 -6.56
CA MET A 1 11.76 7.39 -6.70
C MET A 1 11.80 6.70 -5.35
N THR A 2 10.62 6.43 -4.78
CA THR A 2 10.49 5.78 -3.47
C THR A 2 10.56 4.27 -3.66
N ILE A 3 11.37 3.57 -2.86
CA ILE A 3 11.43 2.11 -2.91
C ILE A 3 10.11 1.57 -2.31
N PRO A 4 9.38 0.66 -2.99
CA PRO A 4 8.16 0.09 -2.45
C PRO A 4 8.44 -0.67 -1.15
N MET A 5 7.54 -0.51 -0.17
CA MET A 5 7.63 -1.19 1.10
C MET A 5 6.87 -2.52 1.05
N LEU A 6 7.60 -3.61 1.27
CA LEU A 6 7.07 -4.97 1.27
C LEU A 6 6.98 -5.50 2.70
N THR A 7 5.81 -5.99 3.09
CA THR A 7 5.60 -6.63 4.39
C THR A 7 4.61 -7.79 4.27
N THR A 8 4.56 -8.66 5.28
CA THR A 8 3.60 -9.76 5.36
C THR A 8 2.74 -9.60 6.62
N HIS A 9 1.44 -9.91 6.50
CA HIS A 9 0.49 -9.84 7.59
C HIS A 9 -0.59 -10.92 7.43
N ARG A 10 -0.76 -11.80 8.42
CA ARG A 10 -1.75 -12.91 8.41
C ARG A 10 -1.76 -13.76 7.14
N GLY A 11 -0.58 -14.02 6.57
CA GLY A 11 -0.42 -14.80 5.33
C GLY A 11 -0.73 -14.02 4.04
N TYR A 12 -1.04 -12.74 4.13
CA TYR A 12 -1.08 -11.81 3.01
C TYR A 12 0.27 -11.11 2.84
N ARG A 13 0.67 -10.85 1.60
CA ARG A 13 1.77 -9.95 1.26
C ARG A 13 1.19 -8.59 0.92
N LEU A 14 1.75 -7.54 1.52
CA LEU A 14 1.39 -6.15 1.29
C LEU A 14 2.59 -5.48 0.61
N GLN A 15 2.34 -4.88 -0.55
CA GLN A 15 3.32 -4.08 -1.28
C GLN A 15 2.78 -2.65 -1.36
N ALA A 16 3.27 -1.77 -0.49
CA ALA A 16 2.95 -0.36 -0.52
C ALA A 16 3.92 0.38 -1.46
N SER A 17 3.41 1.30 -2.26
CA SER A 17 4.21 2.19 -3.11
C SER A 17 3.77 3.64 -2.93
N ALA A 18 4.69 4.55 -3.23
CA ALA A 18 4.52 5.98 -3.06
C ALA A 18 5.01 6.71 -4.32
N GLU A 19 4.32 6.49 -5.44
CA GLU A 19 4.64 7.16 -6.70
C GLU A 19 4.30 8.64 -6.61
N ILE A 20 5.17 9.49 -7.16
CA ILE A 20 4.96 10.94 -7.18
C ILE A 20 4.15 11.31 -8.42
N GLY A 21 3.03 12.00 -8.21
CA GLY A 21 2.17 12.53 -9.26
C GLY A 21 2.72 13.80 -9.89
N GLU A 22 2.09 14.26 -10.97
CA GLU A 22 2.43 15.53 -11.64
C GLU A 22 2.18 16.76 -10.74
N ASP A 23 1.34 16.60 -9.72
CA ASP A 23 1.03 17.60 -8.69
C ASP A 23 2.11 17.68 -7.59
N GLY A 24 3.12 16.80 -7.62
CA GLY A 24 4.18 16.71 -6.63
C GLY A 24 3.78 15.97 -5.35
N LEU A 25 2.58 15.39 -5.30
CA LEU A 25 2.14 14.57 -4.17
C LEU A 25 2.49 13.10 -4.39
N HIS A 26 2.80 12.40 -3.31
CA HIS A 26 3.00 10.95 -3.28
C HIS A 26 1.66 10.26 -3.08
N ALA A 27 1.23 9.47 -4.06
CA ALA A 27 0.04 8.64 -3.95
C ALA A 27 0.33 7.40 -3.09
N ALA A 28 -0.52 7.13 -2.10
CA ALA A 28 -0.43 5.94 -1.27
C ALA A 28 -1.08 4.74 -1.98
N ASP A 29 -0.29 3.99 -2.73
CA ASP A 29 -0.73 2.81 -3.46
C ASP A 29 -0.45 1.53 -2.68
N LEU A 30 -1.27 0.50 -2.89
CA LEU A 30 -1.15 -0.76 -2.20
C LEU A 30 -1.58 -1.94 -3.07
N ILE A 31 -0.74 -2.98 -3.11
CA ILE A 31 -1.12 -4.30 -3.63
C ILE A 31 -1.15 -5.29 -2.46
N ILE A 32 -2.25 -6.04 -2.38
CA ILE A 32 -2.44 -7.11 -1.40
C ILE A 32 -2.54 -8.44 -2.14
N GLU A 33 -1.62 -9.37 -1.82
CA GLU A 33 -1.57 -10.71 -2.40
C GLU A 33 -1.78 -11.77 -1.32
N LYS A 34 -2.42 -12.88 -1.67
CA LYS A 34 -2.45 -14.10 -0.85
C LYS A 34 -2.38 -15.32 -1.77
N PRO A 35 -1.58 -16.34 -1.46
CA PRO A 35 -1.52 -17.55 -2.25
C PRO A 35 -2.92 -18.16 -2.45
N GLY A 36 -3.29 -18.44 -3.70
CA GLY A 36 -4.58 -19.02 -4.07
C GLY A 36 -5.72 -18.02 -4.23
N LEU A 37 -5.49 -16.71 -4.05
CA LEU A 37 -6.46 -15.65 -4.32
C LEU A 37 -5.92 -14.67 -5.37
N PRO A 38 -6.79 -14.06 -6.18
CA PRO A 38 -6.38 -12.98 -7.08
C PRO A 38 -5.85 -11.79 -6.26
N PRO A 39 -4.77 -11.14 -6.72
CA PRO A 39 -4.24 -9.95 -6.07
C PRO A 39 -5.25 -8.81 -6.13
N ARG A 40 -5.20 -7.92 -5.14
CA ARG A 40 -6.04 -6.72 -5.07
C ARG A 40 -5.16 -5.49 -5.06
N ALA A 41 -5.38 -4.62 -6.03
CA ALA A 41 -4.70 -3.33 -6.12
C ALA A 41 -5.63 -2.22 -5.64
N PHE A 42 -5.08 -1.30 -4.86
CA PHE A 42 -5.71 -0.08 -4.40
C PHE A 42 -4.77 1.07 -4.79
N ASN A 43 -5.27 1.95 -5.65
CA ASN A 43 -4.50 3.10 -6.13
C ASN A 43 -4.97 4.36 -5.41
N ALA A 44 -4.04 5.23 -5.07
CA ALA A 44 -4.27 6.52 -4.45
C ALA A 44 -5.25 6.46 -3.27
N LEU A 45 -4.95 5.62 -2.27
CA LEU A 45 -5.73 5.56 -1.03
C LEU A 45 -5.80 6.92 -0.34
N ASP A 46 -4.74 7.71 -0.46
CA ASP A 46 -4.63 9.13 -0.09
C ASP A 46 -3.37 9.74 -0.75
N TYR A 47 -3.17 11.05 -0.60
CA TYR A 47 -2.02 11.79 -1.16
C TYR A 47 -1.22 12.50 -0.06
N PHE A 48 0.11 12.40 -0.13
CA PHE A 48 1.00 12.96 0.89
C PHE A 48 2.13 13.78 0.27
N TYR A 49 2.60 14.81 0.97
CA TYR A 49 3.82 15.53 0.57
C TYR A 49 5.10 14.73 0.79
N ASP A 50 5.05 13.70 1.64
CA ASP A 50 6.17 12.84 1.97
C ASP A 50 5.89 11.39 1.58
N GLY A 51 6.75 10.83 0.74
CA GLY A 51 6.64 9.44 0.29
C GLY A 51 6.77 8.44 1.44
N GLU A 52 7.51 8.74 2.50
CA GLU A 52 7.60 7.84 3.65
C GLU A 52 6.26 7.75 4.42
N GLN A 53 5.56 8.89 4.53
CA GLN A 53 4.20 8.91 5.10
C GLN A 53 3.22 8.12 4.24
N ALA A 54 3.26 8.28 2.91
CA ALA A 54 2.42 7.50 1.99
C ALA A 54 2.64 5.99 2.14
N LEU A 55 3.89 5.54 2.23
CA LEU A 55 4.23 4.12 2.43
C LEU A 55 3.72 3.58 3.77
N LYS A 56 3.93 4.33 4.86
CA LYS A 56 3.47 3.96 6.21
C LYS A 56 1.95 3.88 6.26
N TYR A 57 1.27 4.86 5.65
CA TYR A 57 -0.19 4.91 5.58
C TYR A 57 -0.75 3.71 4.79
N ALA A 58 -0.31 3.50 3.55
CA ALA A 58 -0.74 2.38 2.72
C ALA A 58 -0.55 1.02 3.42
N THR A 59 0.57 0.85 4.12
CA THR A 59 0.84 -0.39 4.88
C THR A 59 -0.09 -0.58 6.07
N ALA A 60 -0.32 0.47 6.86
CA ALA A 60 -1.23 0.42 8.00
C ALA A 60 -2.67 0.14 7.53
N TRP A 61 -3.10 0.83 6.49
CA TRP A 61 -4.40 0.61 5.84
C TRP A 61 -4.54 -0.84 5.35
N GLY A 62 -3.51 -1.38 4.70
CA GLY A 62 -3.49 -2.76 4.22
C GLY A 62 -3.64 -3.80 5.34
N ARG A 63 -3.01 -3.58 6.49
CA ARG A 63 -3.18 -4.46 7.66
C ARG A 63 -4.61 -4.43 8.20
N ILE A 64 -5.20 -3.25 8.32
CA ILE A 64 -6.60 -3.09 8.75
C ILE A 64 -7.55 -3.79 7.76
N TRP A 65 -7.33 -3.61 6.46
CA TRP A 65 -8.12 -4.27 5.42
C TRP A 65 -8.07 -5.80 5.54
N VAL A 66 -6.87 -6.36 5.76
CA VAL A 66 -6.69 -7.80 5.99
C VAL A 66 -7.41 -8.25 7.25
N ASP A 67 -7.30 -7.49 8.34
CA ASP A 67 -7.95 -7.81 9.62
C ASP A 67 -9.49 -7.77 9.54
N MET A 68 -10.06 -6.96 8.65
CA MET A 68 -11.51 -6.91 8.39
C MET A 68 -12.01 -8.01 7.43
N LYS A 69 -11.12 -8.62 6.63
CA LYS A 69 -11.46 -9.65 5.64
C LYS A 69 -11.18 -11.08 6.09
N GLY A 70 -10.25 -11.27 7.03
CA GLY A 70 -9.91 -12.57 7.62
C GLY A 70 -10.83 -12.94 8.77
#